data_AF-A0A179BYT9-F1
#
_entry.id   AF-A0A179BYT9-F1
#
_cell.length_a   1.000
_cell.length_b   1.000
_cell.length_c   1.000
_cell.angle_alpha   90.00
_cell.angle_beta   90.00
_cell.angle_gamma   90.00
#
_symmetry.space_group_name_H-M   'P 1'
#
loop_
_entity.id
_entity.type
_entity.pdbx_description
1 polymer ?
#
loop_
_entity_poly.entity_id
_entity_poly.type
_entity_poly.pdbx_seq_one_letter_code
_entity_poly.pdbx_strand_id
1 'polypeptide(L)'
;MVSTPKAPKAPDPTQTAAAQTATNVDTAIANAGLSHTNQYTPDGSLEYKVTGNSTMTDQNGKTYHLPTYSAYQTYSPENQAIYDQTQQTQLGLAKLANEQTGKISGILGTNVDLSAGNVDKYANDHWQGGFNNQWDRDQASLDQSLADKGISMGSAAYDNALRDFSTRKQAASDQYLGDMYSNAQNSILTERNQPLNEISALMSGSQVNQPSYVNSPTTQLPTVDQAGLINENYSQKMGAYNQQVAANNAAMGGLFGLGSSLLGGWAMKSDRRLKDEIKRVGTLDNGLPVYSFRYKEGGPVQIGLMSDDVREAHPEAVFEATDGFDRVDYEKAVL
;
A
#
# COMPACT_ATOMS: atom_id res chain seq x y z
N MET A 1 2.90 63.34 -4.75
CA MET A 1 1.94 62.51 -3.99
C MET A 1 2.70 61.27 -3.51
N VAL A 2 3.00 61.17 -2.21
CA VAL A 2 3.58 59.93 -1.66
C VAL A 2 2.40 58.97 -1.46
N SER A 3 2.27 57.93 -2.29
CA SER A 3 1.19 56.95 -2.12
C SER A 3 1.46 56.16 -0.84
N THR A 4 0.49 56.11 0.08
CA THR A 4 0.56 55.22 1.22
C THR A 4 0.64 53.76 0.71
N PRO A 5 1.66 52.98 1.12
CA PRO A 5 1.76 51.59 0.72
C PRO A 5 0.54 50.81 1.23
N LYS A 6 0.02 49.88 0.44
CA LYS A 6 -1.08 48.99 0.84
C LYS A 6 -0.52 47.76 1.56
N ALA A 7 -1.13 47.39 2.68
CA ALA A 7 -0.80 46.18 3.40
C ALA A 7 -1.03 44.93 2.53
N PRO A 8 -0.10 43.95 2.55
CA PRO A 8 -0.32 42.64 1.94
C PRO A 8 -1.58 41.96 2.50
N LYS A 9 -2.35 41.28 1.63
CA LYS A 9 -3.51 40.49 2.06
C LYS A 9 -3.03 39.18 2.70
N ALA A 10 -3.56 38.84 3.87
CA ALA A 10 -3.28 37.57 4.54
C ALA A 10 -3.65 36.37 3.67
N PRO A 11 -2.87 35.27 3.69
CA PRO A 11 -3.24 34.03 3.02
C PRO A 11 -4.55 33.49 3.58
N ASP A 12 -5.40 32.98 2.69
CA ASP A 12 -6.62 32.31 3.10
C ASP A 12 -6.25 30.94 3.73
N PRO A 13 -6.66 30.66 4.98
CA PRO A 13 -6.37 29.39 5.63
C PRO A 13 -6.88 28.16 4.85
N THR A 14 -8.04 28.24 4.21
CA THR A 14 -8.61 27.10 3.47
C THR A 14 -7.84 26.87 2.18
N GLN A 15 -7.43 27.94 1.48
CA GLN A 15 -6.57 27.82 0.30
C GLN A 15 -5.19 27.29 0.64
N THR A 16 -4.63 27.71 1.78
CA THR A 16 -3.32 27.25 2.25
C THR A 16 -3.35 25.76 2.60
N ALA A 17 -4.39 25.31 3.30
CA ALA A 17 -4.58 23.90 3.63
C ALA A 17 -4.89 23.03 2.41
N ALA A 18 -5.66 23.54 1.44
CA ALA A 18 -5.89 22.85 0.17
C ALA A 18 -4.60 22.71 -0.65
N ALA A 19 -3.73 23.73 -0.67
CA ALA A 19 -2.43 23.67 -1.32
C ALA A 19 -1.53 22.59 -0.69
N GLN A 20 -1.52 22.48 0.64
CA GLN A 20 -0.82 21.38 1.32
C GLN A 20 -1.40 20.01 0.97
N THR A 21 -2.73 19.90 0.93
CA THR A 21 -3.42 18.65 0.60
C THR A 21 -3.07 18.19 -0.81
N ALA A 22 -3.05 19.09 -1.78
CA ALA A 22 -2.68 18.78 -3.16
C ALA A 22 -1.27 18.16 -3.24
N THR A 23 -0.27 18.81 -2.63
CA THR A 23 1.10 18.30 -2.60
C THR A 23 1.19 16.93 -1.93
N ASN A 24 0.51 16.72 -0.79
CA ASN A 24 0.52 15.45 -0.09
C ASN A 24 -0.10 14.32 -0.94
N VAL A 25 -1.19 14.61 -1.65
CA VAL A 25 -1.84 13.64 -2.54
C VAL A 25 -0.93 13.30 -3.72
N ASP A 26 -0.32 14.30 -4.37
CA ASP A 26 0.60 14.08 -5.48
C ASP A 26 1.82 13.24 -5.04
N THR A 27 2.41 13.55 -3.88
CA THR A 27 3.49 12.77 -3.29
C THR A 27 3.06 11.33 -2.97
N ALA A 28 1.85 11.14 -2.43
CA ALA A 28 1.33 9.81 -2.11
C ALA A 28 1.09 8.97 -3.37
N ILE A 29 0.52 9.56 -4.43
CA ILE A 29 0.32 8.89 -5.72
C ILE A 29 1.67 8.51 -6.34
N ALA A 30 2.65 9.41 -6.30
CA ALA A 30 4.00 9.13 -6.79
C ALA A 30 4.68 8.01 -5.99
N ASN A 31 4.60 8.04 -4.66
CA ASN A 31 5.12 6.99 -3.79
C ASN A 31 4.47 5.63 -4.08
N ALA A 32 3.15 5.60 -4.26
CA ALA A 32 2.44 4.38 -4.66
C ALA A 32 2.91 3.86 -6.02
N GLY A 33 3.14 4.74 -7.00
CA GLY A 33 3.70 4.34 -8.30
C GLY A 33 5.11 3.73 -8.16
N LEU A 34 5.96 4.32 -7.33
CA LEU A 34 7.33 3.84 -7.10
C LEU A 34 7.37 2.49 -6.34
N SER A 35 6.48 2.29 -5.36
CA SER A 35 6.44 1.04 -4.58
C SER A 35 5.93 -0.16 -5.39
N HIS A 36 5.05 0.06 -6.35
CA HIS A 36 4.40 -0.99 -7.15
C HIS A 36 5.21 -1.31 -8.43
N THR A 37 6.47 -1.70 -8.25
CA THR A 37 7.36 -2.11 -9.36
C THR A 37 7.14 -3.57 -9.74
N ASN A 38 6.96 -3.85 -11.02
CA ASN A 38 6.85 -5.22 -11.55
C ASN A 38 8.17 -5.97 -11.39
N GLN A 39 8.07 -7.27 -11.09
CA GLN A 39 9.21 -8.15 -10.93
C GLN A 39 9.07 -9.36 -11.84
N TYR A 40 10.16 -9.71 -12.52
CA TYR A 40 10.23 -10.88 -13.39
C TYR A 40 11.39 -11.74 -12.90
N THR A 41 11.10 -12.99 -12.58
CA THR A 41 12.07 -13.99 -12.14
C THR A 41 12.03 -15.18 -13.12
N PRO A 42 13.04 -16.07 -13.09
CA PRO A 42 12.96 -17.31 -13.88
C PRO A 42 11.74 -18.17 -13.53
N ASP A 43 11.23 -18.04 -12.31
CA ASP A 43 10.12 -18.85 -11.81
C ASP A 43 8.73 -18.27 -12.11
N GLY A 44 8.66 -17.01 -12.54
CA GLY A 44 7.41 -16.32 -12.82
C GLY A 44 7.51 -14.79 -12.77
N SER A 45 6.37 -14.13 -12.62
CA SER A 45 6.30 -12.67 -12.55
C SER A 45 5.28 -12.17 -11.54
N LEU A 46 5.55 -11.01 -10.97
CA LEU A 46 4.67 -10.24 -10.11
C LEU A 46 4.44 -8.89 -10.79
N GLU A 47 3.23 -8.67 -11.31
CA GLU A 47 2.84 -7.44 -11.98
C GLU A 47 1.84 -6.65 -11.13
N TYR A 48 2.05 -5.35 -11.01
CA TYR A 48 1.08 -4.43 -10.41
C TYR A 48 0.32 -3.69 -11.50
N LYS A 49 -1.01 -3.67 -11.39
CA LYS A 49 -1.88 -2.94 -12.32
C LYS A 49 -2.84 -2.05 -11.55
N VAL A 50 -3.12 -0.86 -12.08
CA VAL A 50 -4.20 -0.02 -11.58
C VAL A 50 -5.52 -0.70 -11.91
N THR A 51 -6.26 -1.12 -10.89
CA THR A 51 -7.53 -1.86 -11.03
C THR A 51 -8.75 -1.02 -10.70
N GLY A 52 -8.54 0.19 -10.22
CA GLY A 52 -9.61 1.12 -9.90
C GLY A 52 -9.08 2.46 -9.42
N ASN A 53 -10.00 3.37 -9.15
CA ASN A 53 -9.71 4.67 -8.56
C ASN A 53 -10.67 4.93 -7.40
N SER A 54 -10.13 5.39 -6.27
CA SER A 54 -10.91 6.02 -5.20
C SER A 54 -10.92 7.53 -5.40
N THR A 55 -11.92 8.21 -4.86
CA THR A 55 -12.02 9.67 -4.92
C THR A 55 -11.97 10.29 -3.54
N MET A 56 -11.23 11.39 -3.42
CA MET A 56 -11.31 12.27 -2.26
C MET A 56 -11.57 13.71 -2.71
N THR A 57 -12.20 14.52 -1.87
CA THR A 57 -12.43 15.94 -2.14
C THR A 57 -11.75 16.76 -1.05
N ASP A 58 -11.01 17.80 -1.43
CA ASP A 58 -10.39 18.70 -0.46
C ASP A 58 -11.36 19.77 0.06
N GLN A 59 -10.85 20.62 0.94
CA GLN A 59 -11.57 21.70 1.61
C GLN A 59 -12.11 22.77 0.64
N ASN A 60 -11.56 22.83 -0.58
CA ASN A 60 -11.98 23.75 -1.63
C ASN A 60 -12.92 23.09 -2.67
N GLY A 61 -13.32 21.84 -2.43
CA GLY A 61 -14.20 21.11 -3.34
C GLY A 61 -13.49 20.49 -4.54
N LYS A 62 -12.14 20.51 -4.60
CA LYS A 62 -11.41 19.84 -5.68
C LYS A 62 -11.36 18.34 -5.41
N THR A 63 -11.76 17.55 -6.40
CA THR A 63 -11.72 16.09 -6.34
C THR A 63 -10.38 15.55 -6.87
N TYR A 64 -9.82 14.57 -6.17
CA TYR A 64 -8.62 13.83 -6.54
C TYR A 64 -8.97 12.37 -6.79
N HIS A 65 -8.31 11.76 -7.78
CA HIS A 65 -8.45 10.34 -8.10
C HIS A 65 -7.21 9.60 -7.61
N LEU A 66 -7.38 8.74 -6.61
CA LEU A 66 -6.31 7.91 -6.06
C LEU A 66 -6.35 6.53 -6.72
N PRO A 67 -5.30 6.10 -7.43
CA PRO A 67 -5.26 4.79 -8.05
C PRO A 67 -5.21 3.68 -6.99
N THR A 68 -6.00 2.64 -7.18
CA THR A 68 -5.92 1.39 -6.43
C THR A 68 -5.20 0.35 -7.28
N TYR A 69 -4.23 -0.34 -6.69
CA TYR A 69 -3.41 -1.32 -7.39
C TYR A 69 -3.78 -2.75 -6.97
N SER A 70 -3.65 -3.69 -7.88
CA SER A 70 -3.69 -5.13 -7.58
C SER A 70 -2.42 -5.80 -8.07
N ALA A 71 -1.94 -6.76 -7.28
CA ALA A 71 -0.80 -7.60 -7.58
C ALA A 71 -1.25 -8.88 -8.27
N TYR A 72 -0.64 -9.17 -9.43
CA TYR A 72 -0.88 -10.38 -10.21
C TYR A 72 0.40 -11.22 -10.20
N GLN A 73 0.30 -12.42 -9.64
CA GLN A 73 1.39 -13.38 -9.62
C GLN A 73 1.11 -14.47 -10.65
N THR A 74 2.10 -14.77 -11.47
CA THR A 74 2.03 -15.82 -12.49
C THR A 74 3.30 -16.65 -12.44
N TYR A 75 3.17 -17.96 -12.69
CA TYR A 75 4.31 -18.84 -12.89
C TYR A 75 4.93 -18.65 -14.28
N SER A 76 6.19 -19.05 -14.44
CA SER A 76 6.76 -19.29 -15.77
C SER A 76 6.01 -20.43 -16.47
N PRO A 77 6.05 -20.54 -17.81
CA PRO A 77 5.40 -21.64 -18.52
C PRO A 77 5.81 -23.02 -17.99
N GLU A 78 7.09 -23.19 -17.63
CA GLU A 78 7.62 -24.45 -17.08
C GLU A 78 7.06 -24.73 -15.69
N ASN A 79 7.05 -23.74 -14.79
CA ASN A 79 6.50 -23.91 -13.44
C ASN A 79 4.98 -24.03 -13.43
N GLN A 80 4.28 -23.38 -14.37
CA GLN A 80 2.84 -23.54 -14.54
C GLN A 80 2.52 -24.98 -14.96
N ALA A 81 3.28 -25.56 -15.90
CA ALA A 81 3.09 -26.94 -16.30
C ALA A 81 3.33 -27.92 -15.13
N ILE A 82 4.34 -27.65 -14.29
CA ILE A 82 4.56 -28.42 -13.05
C ILE A 82 3.38 -28.26 -12.09
N TYR A 83 2.92 -27.04 -11.85
CA TYR A 83 1.78 -26.77 -10.98
C TYR A 83 0.52 -27.50 -11.46
N ASP A 84 0.19 -27.38 -12.75
CA ASP A 84 -0.97 -28.04 -13.37
C ASP A 84 -0.86 -29.56 -13.27
N GLN A 85 0.33 -30.11 -13.55
CA GLN A 85 0.59 -31.55 -13.42
C GLN A 85 0.47 -32.01 -11.96
N THR A 86 0.94 -31.20 -10.99
CA THR A 86 0.77 -31.51 -9.57
C THR A 86 -0.70 -31.44 -9.16
N GLN A 87 -1.46 -30.44 -9.60
CA GLN A 87 -2.90 -30.37 -9.34
C GLN A 87 -3.65 -31.55 -9.97
N GLN A 88 -3.30 -31.94 -11.20
CA GLN A 88 -3.88 -33.10 -11.86
C GLN A 88 -3.51 -34.40 -11.13
N THR A 89 -2.28 -34.52 -10.65
CA THR A 89 -1.83 -35.67 -9.87
C THR A 89 -2.58 -35.73 -8.54
N GLN A 90 -2.70 -34.61 -7.82
CA GLN A 90 -3.49 -34.52 -6.59
C GLN A 90 -4.95 -34.87 -6.81
N LEU A 91 -5.56 -34.40 -7.91
CA LEU A 91 -6.92 -34.76 -8.29
C LEU A 91 -7.03 -36.25 -8.63
N GLY A 92 -6.07 -36.81 -9.37
CA GLY A 92 -6.00 -38.22 -9.69
C GLY A 92 -5.85 -39.09 -8.43
N LEU A 93 -5.00 -38.68 -7.51
CA LEU A 93 -4.83 -39.33 -6.21
C LEU A 93 -6.08 -39.21 -5.35
N ALA A 94 -6.76 -38.07 -5.33
CA ALA A 94 -8.02 -37.90 -4.63
C ALA A 94 -9.12 -38.79 -5.25
N LYS A 95 -9.18 -38.90 -6.58
CA LYS A 95 -10.09 -39.82 -7.28
C LYS A 95 -9.77 -41.27 -6.97
N LEU A 96 -8.50 -41.68 -7.03
CA LEU A 96 -8.07 -43.02 -6.64
C LEU A 96 -8.39 -43.29 -5.17
N ALA A 97 -8.13 -42.34 -4.27
CA ALA A 97 -8.51 -42.44 -2.88
C ALA A 97 -10.03 -42.57 -2.71
N ASN A 98 -10.84 -41.87 -3.51
CA ASN A 98 -12.31 -42.02 -3.53
C ASN A 98 -12.76 -43.39 -4.07
N GLU A 99 -12.16 -43.89 -5.14
CA GLU A 99 -12.45 -45.23 -5.69
C GLU A 99 -12.04 -46.33 -4.71
N GLN A 100 -10.85 -46.19 -4.12
CA GLN A 100 -10.33 -47.12 -3.13
C GLN A 100 -11.08 -47.01 -1.80
N THR A 101 -11.55 -45.84 -1.37
CA THR A 101 -12.47 -45.73 -0.24
C THR A 101 -13.83 -46.35 -0.55
N GLY A 102 -14.28 -46.35 -1.80
CA GLY A 102 -15.43 -47.16 -2.24
C GLY A 102 -15.19 -48.67 -2.06
N LYS A 103 -14.02 -49.17 -2.48
CA LYS A 103 -13.61 -50.57 -2.26
C LYS A 103 -13.41 -50.90 -0.79
N ILE A 104 -12.76 -50.02 -0.03
CA ILE A 104 -12.56 -50.13 1.42
C ILE A 104 -13.90 -50.03 2.14
N SER A 105 -14.87 -49.22 1.70
CA SER A 105 -16.22 -49.21 2.25
C SER A 105 -16.94 -50.52 1.97
N GLY A 106 -16.72 -51.15 0.81
CA GLY A 106 -17.16 -52.52 0.53
C GLY A 106 -16.50 -53.55 1.46
N ILE A 107 -15.18 -53.45 1.67
CA ILE A 107 -14.36 -54.39 2.47
C ILE A 107 -14.48 -54.17 4.00
N LEU A 108 -14.78 -52.95 4.45
CA LEU A 108 -15.03 -52.60 5.86
C LEU A 108 -16.52 -52.76 6.21
N GLY A 109 -17.42 -52.64 5.21
CA GLY A 109 -18.85 -52.87 5.37
C GLY A 109 -19.21 -54.35 5.47
N THR A 110 -18.34 -55.25 5.01
CA THR A 110 -18.40 -56.68 5.28
C THR A 110 -17.38 -57.06 6.35
N ASN A 111 -17.81 -57.77 7.40
CA ASN A 111 -16.85 -58.36 8.35
C ASN A 111 -15.89 -59.30 7.59
N VAL A 112 -14.61 -59.32 7.98
CA VAL A 112 -13.65 -60.29 7.42
C VAL A 112 -14.18 -61.68 7.72
N ASP A 113 -14.49 -62.43 6.66
CA ASP A 113 -14.97 -63.80 6.78
C ASP A 113 -13.78 -64.73 7.06
N LEU A 114 -13.48 -64.90 8.34
CA LEU A 114 -12.51 -65.89 8.84
C LEU A 114 -13.21 -67.18 9.24
N SER A 115 -14.42 -67.45 8.73
CA SER A 115 -15.07 -68.73 8.95
C SER A 115 -14.20 -69.86 8.41
N ALA A 116 -14.29 -71.02 9.06
CA ALA A 116 -13.54 -72.21 8.66
C ALA A 116 -13.71 -72.51 7.17
N GLY A 117 -14.93 -72.35 6.62
CA GLY A 117 -15.19 -72.59 5.20
C GLY A 117 -14.43 -71.68 4.23
N ASN A 118 -14.23 -70.39 4.56
CA ASN A 118 -13.49 -69.47 3.71
C ASN A 118 -11.97 -69.68 3.82
N VAL A 119 -11.47 -69.93 5.03
CA VAL A 119 -10.05 -70.23 5.28
C VAL A 119 -9.67 -71.58 4.64
N ASP A 120 -10.53 -72.59 4.72
CA ASP A 120 -10.35 -73.89 4.07
C ASP A 120 -10.32 -73.76 2.56
N LYS A 121 -11.23 -72.97 1.98
CA LYS A 121 -11.24 -72.69 0.54
C LYS A 121 -9.93 -72.02 0.11
N TYR A 122 -9.48 -70.98 0.83
CA TYR A 122 -8.24 -70.28 0.52
C TYR A 122 -7.01 -71.21 0.61
N ALA A 123 -6.91 -72.01 1.67
CA ALA A 123 -5.83 -72.98 1.83
C ALA A 123 -5.85 -74.06 0.73
N ASN A 124 -7.03 -74.52 0.34
CA ASN A 124 -7.16 -75.51 -0.73
C ASN A 124 -6.77 -74.95 -2.10
N ASP A 125 -7.27 -73.77 -2.46
CA ASP A 125 -7.02 -73.16 -3.76
C ASP A 125 -5.54 -72.78 -3.96
N HIS A 126 -4.85 -72.36 -2.90
CA HIS A 126 -3.49 -71.84 -3.00
C HIS A 126 -2.39 -72.85 -2.65
N TRP A 127 -2.69 -73.85 -1.82
CA TRP A 127 -1.64 -74.66 -1.18
C TRP A 127 -1.87 -76.18 -1.29
N GLN A 128 -3.11 -76.67 -1.28
CA GLN A 128 -3.41 -78.11 -1.37
C GLN A 128 -2.90 -78.75 -2.68
N GLY A 129 -2.92 -78.02 -3.80
CA GLY A 129 -2.35 -78.50 -5.07
C GLY A 129 -0.85 -78.81 -4.96
N GLY A 130 -0.09 -77.95 -4.27
CA GLY A 130 1.35 -78.15 -4.05
C GLY A 130 1.65 -79.32 -3.12
N PHE A 131 0.86 -79.45 -2.05
CA PHE A 131 0.95 -80.57 -1.11
C PHE A 131 0.70 -81.91 -1.79
N ASN A 132 -0.39 -82.03 -2.55
CA ASN A 132 -0.74 -83.27 -3.25
C ASN A 132 0.34 -83.68 -4.26
N ASN A 133 0.80 -82.72 -5.06
CA ASN A 133 1.86 -82.96 -6.04
C ASN A 133 3.17 -83.45 -5.41
N GLN A 134 3.51 -82.98 -4.21
CA GLN A 134 4.70 -83.45 -3.50
C GLN A 134 4.54 -84.90 -3.04
N TRP A 135 3.41 -85.21 -2.41
CA TRP A 135 3.15 -86.57 -1.91
C TRP A 135 2.97 -87.59 -3.02
N ASP A 136 2.44 -87.19 -4.17
CA ASP A 136 2.32 -88.09 -5.33
C ASP A 136 3.71 -88.47 -5.89
N ARG A 137 4.67 -87.52 -5.86
CA ARG A 137 6.08 -87.82 -6.17
C ARG A 137 6.72 -88.74 -5.14
N ASP A 138 6.45 -88.49 -3.86
CA ASP A 138 7.02 -89.29 -2.76
C ASP A 138 6.48 -90.74 -2.79
N GLN A 139 5.22 -90.92 -3.18
CA GLN A 139 4.64 -92.23 -3.39
C GLN A 139 5.31 -92.97 -4.55
N ALA A 140 5.49 -92.31 -5.70
CA ALA A 140 6.18 -92.91 -6.85
C ALA A 140 7.63 -93.30 -6.52
N SER A 141 8.32 -92.49 -5.71
CA SER A 141 9.68 -92.78 -5.22
C SER A 141 9.71 -93.99 -4.27
N LEU A 142 8.72 -94.10 -3.38
CA LEU A 142 8.55 -95.25 -2.51
C LEU A 142 8.33 -96.54 -3.32
N ASP A 143 7.45 -96.50 -4.31
CA ASP A 143 7.17 -97.64 -5.18
C ASP A 143 8.44 -98.11 -5.91
N GLN A 144 9.24 -97.18 -6.45
CA GLN A 144 10.52 -97.50 -7.08
C GLN A 144 11.51 -98.14 -6.08
N SER A 145 11.64 -97.58 -4.89
CA SER A 145 12.54 -98.09 -3.83
C SER A 145 12.17 -99.51 -3.37
N LEU A 146 10.87 -99.82 -3.31
CA LEU A 146 10.39 -101.15 -2.98
C LEU A 146 10.68 -102.14 -4.13
N ALA A 147 10.46 -101.72 -5.37
CA ALA A 147 10.78 -102.53 -6.55
C ALA A 147 12.29 -102.86 -6.66
N ASP A 148 13.16 -101.87 -6.43
CA ASP A 148 14.63 -102.04 -6.45
C ASP A 148 15.12 -103.03 -5.37
N LYS A 149 14.37 -103.15 -4.27
CA LYS A 149 14.62 -104.11 -3.17
C LYS A 149 14.02 -105.49 -3.42
N GLY A 150 13.41 -105.71 -4.59
CA GLY A 150 12.76 -106.97 -4.94
C GLY A 150 11.43 -107.21 -4.22
N ILE A 151 10.84 -106.17 -3.63
CA ILE A 151 9.52 -106.25 -2.98
C ILE A 151 8.47 -106.05 -4.08
N SER A 152 7.77 -107.12 -4.43
CA SER A 152 6.73 -107.08 -5.46
C SER A 152 5.42 -106.46 -4.94
N MET A 153 4.71 -105.79 -5.85
CA MET A 153 3.37 -105.25 -5.62
C MET A 153 2.41 -106.40 -5.22
N GLY A 154 1.64 -106.20 -4.15
CA GLY A 154 0.74 -107.21 -3.58
C GLY A 154 1.37 -108.17 -2.57
N SER A 155 2.66 -107.99 -2.24
CA SER A 155 3.27 -108.67 -1.10
C SER A 155 2.87 -108.01 0.23
N ALA A 156 2.86 -108.78 1.31
CA ALA A 156 2.57 -108.23 2.65
C ALA A 156 3.55 -107.11 3.06
N ALA A 157 4.80 -107.17 2.60
CA ALA A 157 5.79 -106.13 2.85
C ALA A 157 5.48 -104.83 2.09
N TYR A 158 4.99 -104.94 0.84
CA TYR A 158 4.53 -103.79 0.05
C TYR A 158 3.31 -103.13 0.71
N ASP A 159 2.32 -103.93 1.12
CA ASP A 159 1.11 -103.41 1.76
C ASP A 159 1.42 -102.71 3.09
N ASN A 160 2.35 -103.24 3.88
CA ASN A 160 2.78 -102.61 5.13
C ASN A 160 3.51 -101.29 4.88
N ALA A 161 4.37 -101.22 3.84
CA ALA A 161 5.06 -100.00 3.46
C ALA A 161 4.10 -98.91 2.97
N LEU A 162 3.09 -99.28 2.18
CA LEU A 162 2.05 -98.35 1.73
C LEU A 162 1.16 -97.89 2.89
N ARG A 163 0.79 -98.76 3.83
CA ARG A 163 0.03 -98.35 5.03
C ARG A 163 0.82 -97.37 5.90
N ASP A 164 2.12 -97.60 6.05
CA ASP A 164 3.00 -96.67 6.78
C ASP A 164 3.11 -95.32 6.06
N PHE A 165 3.25 -95.33 4.73
CA PHE A 165 3.25 -94.13 3.91
C PHE A 165 1.92 -93.37 3.99
N SER A 166 0.78 -94.04 3.89
CA SER A 166 -0.53 -93.40 4.00
C SER A 166 -0.75 -92.80 5.38
N THR A 167 -0.31 -93.48 6.44
CA THR A 167 -0.37 -92.97 7.82
C THR A 167 0.49 -91.71 7.98
N ARG A 168 1.70 -91.70 7.41
CA ARG A 168 2.58 -90.53 7.41
C ARG A 168 2.02 -89.37 6.59
N LYS A 169 1.46 -89.65 5.40
CA LYS A 169 0.78 -88.66 4.55
C LYS A 169 -0.41 -88.03 5.28
N GLN A 170 -1.21 -88.84 5.99
CA GLN A 170 -2.35 -88.35 6.76
C GLN A 170 -1.91 -87.45 7.92
N ALA A 171 -0.95 -87.88 8.74
CA ALA A 171 -0.42 -87.07 9.83
C ALA A 171 0.20 -85.75 9.33
N ALA A 172 0.93 -85.80 8.21
CA ALA A 172 1.48 -84.62 7.58
C ALA A 172 0.40 -83.70 7.00
N SER A 173 -0.68 -84.25 6.46
CA SER A 173 -1.83 -83.48 5.98
C SER A 173 -2.54 -82.76 7.13
N ASP A 174 -2.72 -83.42 8.27
CA ASP A 174 -3.37 -82.83 9.44
C ASP A 174 -2.52 -81.69 10.03
N GLN A 175 -1.20 -81.88 10.13
CA GLN A 175 -0.28 -80.84 10.57
C GLN A 175 -0.20 -79.67 9.58
N TYR A 176 -0.12 -79.99 8.29
CA TYR A 176 -0.09 -79.00 7.22
C TYR A 176 -1.35 -78.14 7.21
N LEU A 177 -2.53 -78.74 7.40
CA LEU A 177 -3.79 -78.00 7.45
C LEU A 177 -3.80 -76.99 8.60
N GLY A 178 -3.30 -77.36 9.78
CA GLY A 178 -3.19 -76.46 10.94
C GLY A 178 -2.24 -75.29 10.71
N ASP A 179 -1.05 -75.56 10.15
CA ASP A 179 -0.07 -74.51 9.84
C ASP A 179 -0.58 -73.58 8.72
N MET A 180 -1.22 -74.15 7.71
CA MET A 180 -1.82 -73.39 6.61
C MET A 180 -3.02 -72.56 7.09
N TYR A 181 -3.84 -73.05 8.01
CA TYR A 181 -4.96 -72.28 8.56
C TYR A 181 -4.51 -70.98 9.24
N SER A 182 -3.37 -71.01 9.94
CA SER A 182 -2.75 -69.82 10.54
C SER A 182 -2.16 -68.87 9.47
N ASN A 183 -1.49 -69.43 8.45
CA ASN A 183 -0.92 -68.65 7.34
C ASN A 183 -2.01 -68.03 6.45
N ALA A 184 -3.13 -68.72 6.22
CA ALA A 184 -4.25 -68.24 5.41
C ALA A 184 -4.90 -67.02 6.07
N GLN A 185 -5.17 -67.10 7.38
CA GLN A 185 -5.71 -65.96 8.13
C GLN A 185 -4.80 -64.73 8.05
N ASN A 186 -3.49 -64.92 8.23
CA ASN A 186 -2.52 -63.82 8.11
C ASN A 186 -2.49 -63.24 6.68
N SER A 187 -2.54 -64.11 5.66
CA SER A 187 -2.53 -63.68 4.25
C SER A 187 -3.78 -62.86 3.89
N ILE A 188 -4.96 -63.35 4.29
CA ILE A 188 -6.26 -62.66 4.10
C ILE A 188 -6.25 -61.27 4.77
N LEU A 189 -5.63 -61.16 5.95
CA LEU A 189 -5.50 -59.88 6.67
C LEU A 189 -4.47 -58.95 6.01
N THR A 190 -3.37 -59.47 5.46
CA THR A 190 -2.34 -58.68 4.77
C THR A 190 -2.86 -58.09 3.46
N GLU A 191 -3.58 -58.88 2.66
CA GLU A 191 -4.21 -58.41 1.41
C GLU A 191 -5.16 -57.22 1.66
N ARG A 192 -5.79 -57.18 2.83
CA ARG A 192 -6.66 -56.08 3.25
C ARG A 192 -5.89 -54.82 3.69
N ASN A 193 -4.67 -54.97 4.21
CA ASN A 193 -3.86 -53.87 4.74
C ASN A 193 -2.97 -53.19 3.69
N GLN A 194 -2.60 -53.89 2.61
CA GLN A 194 -1.82 -53.30 1.50
C GLN A 194 -2.42 -52.02 0.90
N PRO A 195 -3.71 -51.97 0.51
CA PRO A 195 -4.28 -50.78 -0.09
C PRO A 195 -4.27 -49.57 0.87
N LEU A 196 -4.32 -49.78 2.18
CA LEU A 196 -4.25 -48.71 3.18
C LEU A 196 -2.87 -48.05 3.24
N ASN A 197 -1.81 -48.85 3.15
CA ASN A 197 -0.42 -48.34 3.18
C ASN A 197 -0.03 -47.65 1.87
N GLU A 198 -0.52 -48.14 0.73
CA GLU A 198 -0.29 -47.52 -0.58
C GLU A 198 -0.92 -46.12 -0.68
N ILE A 199 -2.11 -45.93 -0.12
CA ILE A 199 -2.78 -44.61 -0.07
C ILE A 199 -1.97 -43.62 0.77
N SER A 200 -1.46 -44.04 1.93
CA SER A 200 -0.66 -43.16 2.80
C SER A 200 0.66 -42.73 2.15
N ALA A 201 1.28 -43.59 1.34
CA ALA A 201 2.53 -43.28 0.64
C ALA A 201 2.31 -42.35 -0.57
N LEU A 202 1.17 -42.47 -1.25
CA LEU A 202 0.83 -41.63 -2.39
C LEU A 202 0.41 -40.21 -1.98
N MET A 203 -0.21 -40.05 -0.82
CA MET A 203 -0.67 -38.74 -0.32
C MET A 203 0.44 -37.79 0.12
N SER A 204 1.67 -38.26 0.36
CA SER A 204 2.78 -37.41 0.82
C SER A 204 3.50 -36.63 -0.29
N GLY A 205 2.87 -36.49 -1.46
CA GLY A 205 3.47 -35.93 -2.68
C GLY A 205 4.03 -34.51 -2.54
N SER A 206 5.21 -34.31 -3.12
CA SER A 206 6.06 -33.12 -3.09
C SER A 206 5.33 -31.79 -3.26
N GLN A 207 5.69 -30.80 -2.44
CA GLN A 207 5.17 -29.44 -2.51
C GLN A 207 5.71 -28.71 -3.76
N VAL A 208 4.83 -27.99 -4.46
CA VAL A 208 5.23 -27.06 -5.53
C VAL A 208 5.83 -25.83 -4.87
N ASN A 209 7.04 -25.46 -5.27
CA ASN A 209 7.70 -24.28 -4.73
C ASN A 209 7.02 -23.00 -5.27
N GLN A 210 6.61 -22.09 -4.37
CA GLN A 210 6.02 -20.81 -4.75
C GLN A 210 7.13 -19.86 -5.26
N PRO A 211 6.89 -19.05 -6.31
CA PRO A 211 7.90 -18.09 -6.77
C PRO A 211 8.17 -17.07 -5.67
N SER A 212 9.45 -16.82 -5.39
CA SER A 212 9.86 -15.81 -4.41
C SER A 212 10.12 -14.47 -5.12
N TYR A 213 9.58 -13.39 -4.59
CA TYR A 213 9.76 -12.03 -5.10
C TYR A 213 10.56 -11.19 -4.09
N VAL A 214 11.39 -10.27 -4.59
CA VAL A 214 12.17 -9.36 -3.74
C VAL A 214 11.28 -8.23 -3.23
N ASN A 215 11.58 -7.66 -2.06
CA ASN A 215 10.87 -6.45 -1.64
C ASN A 215 11.32 -5.28 -2.54
N SER A 216 10.36 -4.63 -3.21
CA SER A 216 10.64 -3.42 -3.99
C SER A 216 11.15 -2.31 -3.07
N PRO A 217 12.26 -1.60 -3.41
CA PRO A 217 12.78 -0.53 -2.57
C PRO A 217 11.74 0.59 -2.42
N THR A 218 11.26 0.83 -1.20
CA THR A 218 10.33 1.92 -0.92
C THR A 218 11.11 3.23 -0.86
N THR A 219 11.26 3.90 -2.01
CA THR A 219 11.76 5.28 -2.03
C THR A 219 10.62 6.20 -1.63
N GLN A 220 10.66 6.72 -0.40
CA GLN A 220 9.64 7.63 0.10
C GLN A 220 10.02 9.06 -0.32
N LEU A 221 9.30 9.60 -1.29
CA LEU A 221 9.39 11.00 -1.67
C LEU A 221 8.93 11.86 -0.48
N PRO A 222 9.74 12.85 -0.07
CA PRO A 222 9.35 13.76 1.00
C PRO A 222 8.21 14.68 0.53
N THR A 223 7.27 14.96 1.43
CA THR A 223 6.25 16.00 1.21
C THR A 223 6.86 17.38 1.43
N VAL A 224 6.54 18.35 0.58
CA VAL A 224 6.92 19.76 0.78
C VAL A 224 5.88 20.42 1.69
N ASP A 225 6.35 21.20 2.69
CA ASP A 225 5.48 22.04 3.52
C ASP A 225 5.06 23.31 2.75
N GLN A 226 4.11 23.13 1.84
CA GLN A 226 3.56 24.19 1.02
C GLN A 226 2.84 25.25 1.87
N ALA A 227 2.20 24.85 2.98
CA ALA A 227 1.56 25.78 3.90
C ALA A 227 2.58 26.69 4.59
N GLY A 228 3.71 26.13 5.04
CA GLY A 228 4.84 26.87 5.59
C GLY A 228 5.39 27.89 4.58
N LEU A 229 5.64 27.47 3.33
CA LEU A 229 6.15 28.35 2.27
C LEU A 229 5.20 29.51 1.94
N ILE A 230 3.89 29.28 1.92
CA ILE A 230 2.88 30.32 1.70
C ILE A 230 2.91 31.35 2.85
N ASN A 231 2.95 30.88 4.09
CA ASN A 231 3.01 31.75 5.27
C ASN A 231 4.34 32.51 5.39
N GLU A 232 5.45 31.88 5.01
CA GLU A 232 6.76 32.51 4.97
C GLU A 232 6.80 33.62 3.91
N ASN A 233 6.27 33.36 2.71
CA ASN A 233 6.16 34.38 1.66
C ASN A 233 5.32 35.60 2.10
N TYR A 234 4.22 35.36 2.81
CA TYR A 234 3.41 36.43 3.39
C TYR A 234 4.19 37.22 4.45
N SER A 235 4.91 36.54 5.34
CA SER A 235 5.71 37.18 6.39
C SER A 235 6.82 38.05 5.81
N GLN A 236 7.47 37.61 4.73
CA GLN A 236 8.47 38.41 3.99
C GLN A 236 7.84 39.67 3.38
N LYS A 237 6.65 39.55 2.75
CA LYS A 237 5.91 40.70 2.21
C LYS A 237 5.50 41.68 3.31
N MET A 238 5.07 41.19 4.47
CA MET A 238 4.75 42.02 5.64
C MET A 238 5.99 42.72 6.21
N GLY A 239 7.15 42.05 6.23
CA GLY A 239 8.42 42.66 6.62
C GLY A 239 8.81 43.82 5.70
N ALA A 240 8.73 43.62 4.38
CA ALA A 240 8.99 44.68 3.40
C ALA A 240 7.99 45.85 3.53
N TYR A 241 6.71 45.55 3.75
CA TYR A 241 5.69 46.55 4.00
C TYR A 241 5.99 47.37 5.27
N ASN A 242 6.34 46.73 6.38
CA ASN A 242 6.69 47.41 7.63
C ASN A 242 7.93 48.31 7.46
N GLN A 243 8.93 47.86 6.70
CA GLN A 243 10.09 48.68 6.37
C GLN A 243 9.71 49.91 5.52
N GLN A 244 8.81 49.75 4.56
CA GLN A 244 8.33 50.85 3.72
C GLN A 244 7.51 51.87 4.51
N VAL A 245 6.65 51.40 5.42
CA VAL A 245 5.91 52.28 6.35
C VAL A 245 6.87 52.98 7.31
N ALA A 246 7.87 52.29 7.86
CA ALA A 246 8.88 52.89 8.72
C ALA A 246 9.69 53.98 7.98
N ALA A 247 10.09 53.72 6.73
CA ALA A 247 10.79 54.69 5.90
C ALA A 247 9.92 55.91 5.56
N ASN A 248 8.63 55.71 5.25
CA ASN A 248 7.69 56.81 5.01
C ASN A 248 7.41 57.63 6.27
N ASN A 249 7.27 56.98 7.43
CA ASN A 249 7.11 57.66 8.72
C ASN A 249 8.37 58.44 9.11
N ALA A 250 9.56 57.89 8.86
CA ALA A 250 10.83 58.59 9.09
C ALA A 250 11.01 59.79 8.14
N ALA A 251 10.65 59.64 6.87
CA ALA A 251 10.69 60.73 5.90
C ALA A 251 9.67 61.84 6.22
N MET A 252 8.49 61.48 6.71
CA MET A 252 7.45 62.44 7.12
C MET A 252 7.81 63.14 8.44
N GLY A 253 8.38 62.43 9.41
CA GLY A 253 8.91 63.02 10.65
C GLY A 253 10.13 63.92 10.40
N GLY A 254 11.00 63.56 9.45
CA GLY A 254 12.12 64.39 9.02
C GLY A 254 11.68 65.63 8.25
N LEU A 255 10.66 65.54 7.40
CA LEU A 255 10.12 66.68 6.65
C LEU A 255 9.29 67.63 7.54
N PHE A 256 8.58 67.13 8.55
CA PHE A 256 7.95 67.97 9.58
C PHE A 256 8.98 68.62 10.52
N GLY A 257 10.10 67.94 10.81
CA GLY A 257 11.22 68.49 11.59
C GLY A 257 12.12 69.48 10.84
N LEU A 258 12.22 69.37 9.51
CA LEU A 258 12.94 70.31 8.64
C LEU A 258 12.04 71.46 8.14
N GLY A 259 10.74 71.24 8.02
CA GLY A 259 9.75 72.28 7.69
C GLY A 259 9.53 73.28 8.83
N SER A 260 9.78 72.90 10.08
CA SER A 260 9.72 73.79 11.25
C SER A 260 11.05 74.44 11.63
N SER A 261 12.18 73.99 11.05
CA SER A 261 13.52 74.51 11.38
C SER A 261 14.23 75.25 10.25
N LEU A 262 13.73 75.21 9.01
CA LEU A 262 14.28 75.97 7.89
C LEU A 262 13.44 77.17 7.45
N LEU A 263 12.19 77.30 7.90
CA LEU A 263 11.39 78.51 7.73
C LEU A 263 11.07 79.09 9.10
N GLY A 264 12.03 79.86 9.62
CA GLY A 264 11.83 80.70 10.80
C GLY A 264 10.54 81.52 10.66
N GLY A 265 9.75 81.54 11.73
CA GLY A 265 8.42 82.14 11.86
C GLY A 265 8.35 83.67 11.69
N TRP A 266 8.91 84.21 10.61
CA TRP A 266 8.81 85.63 10.29
C TRP A 266 8.58 85.77 8.78
N ALA A 267 7.30 85.70 8.40
CA ALA A 267 6.74 86.40 7.25
C ALA A 267 6.94 85.77 5.85
N MET A 268 6.19 84.69 5.56
CA MET A 268 5.96 84.25 4.18
C MET A 268 5.02 85.22 3.45
N LYS A 269 5.39 85.61 2.22
CA LYS A 269 4.59 86.40 1.27
C LYS A 269 3.18 85.81 1.15
N SER A 270 2.21 86.37 1.86
CA SER A 270 0.86 85.77 1.99
C SER A 270 -0.19 86.48 1.15
N ASP A 271 0.17 87.65 0.63
CA ASP A 271 -0.59 88.44 -0.33
C ASP A 271 -0.99 87.65 -1.58
N ARG A 272 -2.27 87.73 -1.95
CA ARG A 272 -2.83 87.11 -3.14
C ARG A 272 -2.15 87.64 -4.41
N ARG A 273 -1.70 88.90 -4.43
CA ARG A 273 -1.08 89.55 -5.60
C ARG A 273 0.23 88.89 -6.02
N LEU A 274 0.90 88.18 -5.11
CA LEU A 274 2.19 87.51 -5.33
C LEU A 274 2.04 86.06 -5.81
N LYS A 275 0.82 85.57 -5.94
CA LYS A 275 0.50 84.17 -6.16
C LYS A 275 -0.34 83.98 -7.43
N ASP A 276 -0.10 82.88 -8.12
CA ASP A 276 -0.84 82.38 -9.27
C ASP A 276 -1.36 80.95 -8.99
N GLU A 277 -2.23 80.43 -9.87
CA GLU A 277 -2.79 79.07 -9.79
C GLU A 277 -3.50 78.76 -8.46
N ILE A 278 -4.13 79.76 -7.84
CA ILE A 278 -4.70 79.66 -6.50
C ILE A 278 -5.95 78.78 -6.53
N LYS A 279 -5.91 77.65 -5.82
CA LYS A 279 -7.02 76.70 -5.68
C LYS A 279 -7.23 76.38 -4.22
N ARG A 280 -8.47 76.50 -3.73
CA ARG A 280 -8.82 76.05 -2.37
C ARG A 280 -8.68 74.53 -2.30
N VAL A 281 -7.93 74.04 -1.31
CA VAL A 281 -7.64 72.60 -1.11
C VAL A 281 -8.16 72.08 0.23
N GLY A 282 -8.57 72.96 1.13
CA GLY A 282 -9.07 72.58 2.43
C GLY A 282 -9.56 73.76 3.24
N THR A 283 -9.86 73.49 4.50
CA THR A 283 -10.25 74.47 5.52
C THR A 283 -9.64 74.00 6.84
N LEU A 284 -9.05 74.90 7.60
CA LEU A 284 -8.53 74.63 8.94
C LEU A 284 -9.69 74.48 9.94
N ASP A 285 -9.41 73.91 11.10
CA ASP A 285 -10.42 73.72 12.16
C ASP A 285 -11.01 75.05 12.67
N ASN A 286 -10.24 76.14 12.58
CA ASN A 286 -10.69 77.49 12.90
C ASN A 286 -11.48 78.17 11.75
N GLY A 287 -11.79 77.44 10.68
CA GLY A 287 -12.61 77.92 9.56
C GLY A 287 -11.85 78.63 8.44
N LEU A 288 -10.54 78.88 8.61
CA LEU A 288 -9.74 79.53 7.57
C LEU A 288 -9.55 78.65 6.33
N PRO A 289 -9.78 79.16 5.11
CA PRO A 289 -9.55 78.40 3.88
C PRO A 289 -8.06 78.19 3.62
N VAL A 290 -7.71 76.96 3.21
CA VAL A 290 -6.34 76.59 2.81
C VAL A 290 -6.28 76.46 1.29
N TYR A 291 -5.22 77.01 0.69
CA TYR A 291 -5.04 77.05 -0.76
C TYR A 291 -3.74 76.39 -1.20
N SER A 292 -3.77 75.76 -2.37
CA SER A 292 -2.61 75.44 -3.20
C SER A 292 -2.36 76.59 -4.16
N PHE A 293 -1.12 77.02 -4.32
CA PHE A 293 -0.74 78.13 -5.22
C PHE A 293 0.72 78.02 -5.69
N ARG A 294 1.12 78.85 -6.65
CA ARG A 294 2.52 79.05 -7.04
C ARG A 294 2.89 80.52 -6.91
N TYR A 295 4.12 80.84 -6.51
CA TYR A 295 4.57 82.23 -6.52
C TYR A 295 4.82 82.71 -7.96
N LYS A 296 4.51 83.98 -8.23
CA LYS A 296 4.78 84.62 -9.54
C LYS A 296 6.26 84.68 -9.89
N GLU A 297 7.12 84.71 -8.88
CA GLU A 297 8.57 84.64 -9.02
C GLU A 297 9.07 83.24 -9.42
N GLY A 298 8.17 82.26 -9.52
CA GLY A 298 8.48 80.86 -9.83
C GLY A 298 8.65 79.99 -8.58
N GLY A 299 9.08 78.74 -8.79
CA GLY A 299 9.22 77.73 -7.72
C GLY A 299 8.09 76.70 -7.70
N PRO A 300 8.15 75.71 -6.80
CA PRO A 300 7.17 74.61 -6.74
C PRO A 300 5.81 75.09 -6.22
N VAL A 301 4.77 74.26 -6.41
CA VAL A 301 3.46 74.49 -5.80
C VAL A 301 3.60 74.47 -4.28
N GLN A 302 3.03 75.48 -3.63
CA GLN A 302 3.00 75.69 -2.19
C GLN A 302 1.57 75.55 -1.66
N ILE A 303 1.43 75.26 -0.37
CA ILE A 303 0.14 75.25 0.34
C ILE A 303 0.20 76.29 1.46
N GLY A 304 -0.85 77.10 1.60
CA GLY A 304 -0.92 78.12 2.65
C GLY A 304 -2.20 78.95 2.62
N LEU A 305 -2.21 79.98 3.46
CA LEU A 305 -3.33 80.90 3.63
C LEU A 305 -3.24 82.09 2.65
N MET A 306 -4.37 82.76 2.43
CA MET A 306 -4.40 84.07 1.75
C MET A 306 -4.61 85.17 2.79
N SER A 307 -3.81 86.24 2.71
CA SER A 307 -3.90 87.35 3.66
C SER A 307 -5.28 88.00 3.71
N ASP A 308 -6.02 88.03 2.60
CA ASP A 308 -7.38 88.58 2.54
C ASP A 308 -8.33 87.83 3.47
N ASP A 309 -8.30 86.50 3.40
CA ASP A 309 -9.18 85.63 4.20
C ASP A 309 -8.75 85.62 5.67
N VAL A 310 -7.43 85.67 5.92
CA VAL A 310 -6.90 85.78 7.29
C VAL A 310 -7.25 87.14 7.89
N ARG A 311 -7.22 88.23 7.12
CA ARG A 311 -7.55 89.57 7.62
C ARG A 311 -9.02 89.68 8.04
N GLU A 312 -9.90 88.94 7.39
CA GLU A 312 -11.33 88.89 7.75
C GLU A 312 -11.55 88.18 9.09
N ALA A 313 -10.83 87.08 9.35
CA ALA A 313 -11.02 86.28 10.56
C ALA A 313 -10.12 86.72 11.74
N HIS A 314 -8.86 87.04 11.46
CA HIS A 314 -7.77 87.32 12.40
C HIS A 314 -6.95 88.52 11.90
N PRO A 315 -7.50 89.75 11.96
CA PRO A 315 -6.80 90.94 11.46
C PRO A 315 -5.46 91.19 12.16
N GLU A 316 -5.31 90.79 13.43
CA GLU A 316 -4.06 90.86 14.20
C GLU A 316 -2.93 89.97 13.67
N ALA A 317 -3.27 88.99 12.84
CA ALA A 317 -2.31 88.08 12.21
C ALA A 317 -1.79 88.60 10.87
N VAL A 318 -2.29 89.73 10.35
CA VAL A 318 -1.91 90.26 9.04
C VAL A 318 -1.23 91.62 9.16
N PHE A 319 -0.08 91.78 8.53
CA PHE A 319 0.63 93.06 8.45
C PHE A 319 1.18 93.31 7.05
N GLU A 320 1.22 94.58 6.66
CA GLU A 320 1.86 95.02 5.43
C GLU A 320 3.37 95.18 5.67
N ALA A 321 4.18 94.52 4.86
CA ALA A 321 5.64 94.63 4.95
C ALA A 321 6.16 95.86 4.19
N THR A 322 7.45 96.17 4.35
CA THR A 322 8.10 97.32 3.72
C THR A 322 8.12 97.29 2.18
N ASP A 323 7.76 96.15 1.59
CA ASP A 323 7.59 95.94 0.15
C ASP A 323 6.16 96.24 -0.34
N GLY A 324 5.24 96.66 0.54
CA GLY A 324 3.85 96.98 0.21
C GLY A 324 2.95 95.76 0.01
N PHE A 325 3.40 94.58 0.43
CA PHE A 325 2.65 93.32 0.34
C PHE A 325 2.33 92.76 1.71
N ASP A 326 1.17 92.10 1.78
CA ASP A 326 0.68 91.48 2.99
C ASP A 326 1.42 90.19 3.36
N ARG A 327 1.64 90.02 4.67
CA ARG A 327 2.19 88.81 5.26
C ARG A 327 1.33 88.37 6.43
N VAL A 328 1.27 87.04 6.63
CA VAL A 328 0.49 86.40 7.70
C VAL A 328 1.46 85.83 8.73
N ASP A 329 1.22 86.14 9.99
CA ASP A 329 1.78 85.47 11.15
C ASP A 329 0.95 84.21 11.44
N TYR A 330 1.50 83.05 11.06
CA TYR A 330 0.77 81.78 11.14
C TYR A 330 0.50 81.36 12.60
N GLU A 331 1.36 81.74 13.55
CA GLU A 331 1.14 81.42 14.96
C GLU A 331 -0.11 82.12 15.51
N LYS A 332 -0.41 83.33 15.02
CA LYS A 332 -1.62 84.05 15.38
C LYS A 332 -2.83 83.63 14.56
N ALA A 333 -2.63 83.27 13.30
CA ALA A 333 -3.72 82.94 12.39
C ALA A 333 -4.35 81.55 12.66
N VAL A 334 -3.63 80.61 13.27
CA VAL A 334 -4.10 79.21 13.47
C VAL A 334 -4.42 78.85 14.91
N LEU A 335 -4.40 79.84 15.82
CA LEU A 335 -4.96 79.71 17.18
C LEU A 335 -6.49 79.70 17.14
#